data_AF-A0A9P0MMU8-F1
#
_entry.id   AF-A0A9P0MMU8-F1
#
_cell.length_a   1.000
_cell.length_b   1.000
_cell.length_c   1.000
_cell.angle_alpha   90.00
_cell.angle_beta   90.00
_cell.angle_gamma   90.00
#
_symmetry.space_group_name_H-M   'P 1'
#
loop_
_entity.id
_entity.type
_entity.pdbx_description
1 polymer ?
#
loop_
_entity_poly.entity_id
_entity_poly.type
_entity_poly.pdbx_seq_one_letter_code
_entity_poly.pdbx_strand_id
1 'polypeptide(L)'
;MCLWCNTSGKKFYSMDAAQAYMRDKGHCKVFHVGHTLIYFEFFYNYSKSHPDYVKGMDKDEEINIFELDSEDLTLTLSSGATIVHRTLFTYYKQHYGNKDTVVAKRNKISKVLSTYRALGWKETEKEIAVRKAKDIRYMRAVQSKMAMRLGVKTNKLQKHFRPQVNF
;
A
#
# COMPACT_ATOMS: atom_id res chain seq x y z
N MET A 1 -5.49 34.19 -45.83
CA MET A 1 -4.57 33.32 -45.04
C MET A 1 -5.38 32.62 -43.95
N CYS A 2 -5.02 31.39 -43.56
CA CYS A 2 -5.73 30.70 -42.47
C CYS A 2 -5.05 30.99 -41.12
N LEU A 3 -5.84 31.37 -40.12
CA LEU A 3 -5.38 31.75 -38.77
C LEU A 3 -4.72 30.59 -38.00
N TRP A 4 -5.01 29.34 -38.37
CA TRP A 4 -4.44 28.16 -37.72
C TRP A 4 -3.22 27.59 -38.46
N CYS A 5 -3.31 27.49 -39.79
CA CYS A 5 -2.21 26.93 -40.58
C CYS A 5 -1.02 27.88 -40.72
N ASN A 6 -1.20 29.18 -40.50
CA ASN A 6 -0.17 30.20 -40.66
C ASN A 6 0.56 30.04 -42.02
N THR A 7 1.81 29.58 -42.00
CA THR A 7 2.69 29.37 -43.17
C THR A 7 2.74 27.94 -43.71
N SER A 8 2.27 26.93 -42.95
CA SER A 8 2.29 25.51 -43.37
C SER A 8 1.12 25.13 -44.29
N GLY A 9 0.24 26.09 -44.59
CA GLY A 9 -1.00 25.87 -45.32
C GLY A 9 -1.00 26.37 -46.76
N LYS A 10 -2.16 26.20 -47.40
CA LYS A 10 -2.45 26.74 -48.74
C LYS A 10 -2.51 28.27 -48.69
N LYS A 11 -1.99 28.92 -49.73
CA LYS A 11 -2.24 30.35 -49.99
C LYS A 11 -3.61 30.48 -50.66
N PHE A 12 -4.41 31.42 -50.20
CA PHE A 12 -5.74 31.70 -50.74
C PHE A 12 -5.70 33.01 -51.50
N TYR A 13 -6.32 33.04 -52.69
CA TYR A 13 -6.42 34.23 -53.53
C TYR A 13 -7.74 35.00 -53.34
N SER A 14 -8.69 34.43 -52.60
CA SER A 14 -9.98 35.04 -52.26
C SER A 14 -10.29 34.85 -50.77
N MET A 15 -11.04 35.79 -50.18
CA MET A 15 -11.52 35.70 -48.80
C MET A 15 -12.49 34.52 -48.62
N ASP A 16 -13.39 34.30 -49.56
CA ASP A 16 -14.40 33.23 -49.47
C ASP A 16 -13.74 31.85 -49.46
N ALA A 17 -12.68 31.67 -50.25
CA ALA A 17 -11.90 30.44 -50.26
C ALA A 17 -11.19 30.19 -48.91
N ALA A 18 -10.69 31.26 -48.27
CA ALA A 18 -10.09 31.14 -46.94
C ALA A 18 -11.14 30.82 -45.86
N GLN A 19 -12.31 31.45 -45.92
CA GLN A 19 -13.40 31.22 -44.96
C GLN A 19 -14.04 29.84 -45.12
N ALA A 20 -14.25 29.36 -46.35
CA ALA A 20 -14.70 28.00 -46.63
C ALA A 20 -13.70 26.98 -46.06
N TYR A 21 -12.40 27.14 -46.38
CA TYR A 21 -11.34 26.29 -45.84
C TYR A 21 -11.32 26.25 -44.31
N MET A 22 -11.48 27.41 -43.67
CA MET A 22 -11.50 27.49 -42.21
C MET A 22 -12.70 26.75 -41.62
N ARG A 23 -13.88 26.85 -42.23
CA ARG A 23 -15.08 26.12 -41.78
C ARG A 23 -14.97 24.62 -42.02
N ASP A 24 -14.54 24.22 -43.22
CA ASP A 24 -14.43 22.81 -43.61
C ASP A 24 -13.42 22.05 -42.74
N LYS A 25 -12.33 22.71 -42.33
CA LYS A 25 -11.32 22.12 -41.44
C LYS A 25 -11.51 22.44 -39.95
N GLY A 26 -12.50 23.24 -39.59
CA GLY A 26 -12.69 23.71 -38.22
C GLY A 26 -11.56 24.62 -37.70
N HIS A 27 -10.80 25.27 -38.58
CA HIS A 27 -9.72 26.20 -38.25
C HIS A 27 -10.26 27.61 -37.92
N CYS A 28 -11.31 27.68 -37.10
CA CYS A 28 -11.92 28.95 -36.68
C CYS A 28 -11.33 29.47 -35.36
N LYS A 29 -10.47 28.69 -34.69
CA LYS A 29 -9.72 29.13 -33.52
C LYS A 29 -8.40 29.78 -33.94
N VAL A 30 -7.92 30.74 -33.15
CA VAL A 30 -6.59 31.31 -33.30
C VAL A 30 -5.55 30.37 -32.68
N PHE A 31 -4.48 30.07 -33.44
CA PHE A 31 -3.37 29.27 -32.93
C PHE A 31 -2.50 30.12 -32.00
N HIS A 32 -2.33 29.66 -30.76
CA HIS A 32 -1.68 30.41 -29.66
C HIS A 32 -0.55 29.60 -29.02
N VAL A 33 0.04 28.64 -29.74
CA VAL A 33 1.06 27.74 -29.19
C VAL A 33 2.43 28.06 -29.80
N GLY A 34 3.47 28.09 -28.96
CA GLY A 34 4.85 28.35 -29.39
C GLY A 34 5.04 29.80 -29.87
N HIS A 35 5.76 29.98 -30.98
CA HIS A 35 6.16 31.30 -31.48
C HIS A 35 4.99 32.22 -31.85
N THR A 36 3.79 31.70 -32.10
CA THR A 36 2.65 32.55 -32.45
C THR A 36 2.17 33.41 -31.28
N LEU A 37 2.54 33.07 -30.05
CA LEU A 37 2.16 33.83 -28.86
C LEU A 37 2.79 35.24 -28.84
N ILE A 38 3.96 35.41 -29.44
CA ILE A 38 4.68 36.69 -29.56
C ILE A 38 3.85 37.72 -30.34
N TYR A 39 3.13 37.30 -31.39
CA TYR A 39 2.29 38.23 -32.16
C TYR A 39 1.14 38.83 -31.33
N PHE A 40 0.78 38.18 -30.21
CA PHE A 40 -0.28 38.63 -29.33
C PHE A 40 0.21 39.45 -28.13
N GLU A 41 1.52 39.56 -27.93
CA GLU A 41 2.12 40.22 -26.76
C GLU A 41 1.62 41.65 -26.57
N PHE A 42 1.55 42.44 -27.64
CA PHE A 42 1.04 43.82 -27.59
C PHE A 42 -0.42 43.94 -27.14
N PHE A 43 -1.21 42.88 -27.28
CA PHE A 43 -2.64 42.90 -26.96
C PHE A 43 -2.94 42.38 -25.54
N TYR A 44 -2.00 41.69 -24.89
CA TYR A 44 -2.21 41.05 -23.59
C TYR A 44 -1.17 41.47 -22.56
N ASN A 45 -1.64 41.87 -21.37
CA ASN A 45 -0.77 42.20 -20.25
C ASN A 45 -0.67 40.99 -19.29
N TYR A 46 0.49 40.34 -19.27
CA TYR A 46 0.79 39.20 -18.38
C TYR A 46 1.45 39.61 -17.05
N SER A 47 1.75 40.89 -16.81
CA SER A 47 2.47 41.30 -15.59
C SER A 47 1.75 40.88 -14.31
N LYS A 48 0.41 40.86 -14.30
CA LYS A 48 -0.41 40.48 -13.13
C LYS A 48 -0.44 38.97 -12.82
N SER A 49 -0.08 38.09 -13.75
CA SER A 49 -0.15 36.64 -13.54
C SER A 49 1.10 36.07 -12.90
N HIS A 50 2.16 36.86 -12.76
CA HIS A 50 3.42 36.41 -12.17
C HIS A 50 3.31 36.41 -10.64
N PRO A 51 3.83 35.36 -9.96
CA PRO A 51 3.77 35.26 -8.50
C PRO A 51 4.51 36.40 -7.80
N ASP A 52 5.53 36.97 -8.44
CA ASP A 52 6.39 38.03 -7.88
C ASP A 52 5.89 39.46 -8.20
N TYR A 53 4.66 39.61 -8.69
CA TYR A 53 4.14 40.91 -9.11
C TYR A 53 4.02 41.91 -7.93
N VAL A 54 4.77 43.01 -8.02
CA VAL A 54 4.63 44.19 -7.15
C VAL A 54 4.05 45.36 -7.94
N LYS A 55 3.11 46.11 -7.35
CA LYS A 55 2.51 47.29 -7.99
C LYS A 55 3.60 48.33 -8.27
N GLY A 56 3.86 48.59 -9.56
CA GLY A 56 4.87 49.55 -10.01
C GLY A 56 6.13 48.93 -10.59
N MET A 57 6.20 47.60 -10.73
CA MET A 57 7.27 46.94 -11.50
C MET A 57 7.16 47.25 -13.00
N ASP A 58 8.30 47.35 -13.66
CA ASP A 58 8.38 47.50 -15.10
C ASP A 58 7.85 46.24 -15.79
N LYS A 59 7.03 46.44 -16.82
CA LYS A 59 6.36 45.33 -17.52
C LYS A 59 7.34 44.50 -18.37
N ASP A 60 8.48 45.09 -18.70
CA ASP A 60 9.48 44.55 -19.60
C ASP A 60 10.68 43.94 -18.83
N GLU A 61 10.59 43.83 -17.50
CA GLU A 61 11.64 43.23 -16.68
C GLU A 61 11.74 41.71 -16.94
N GLU A 62 12.93 41.24 -17.29
CA GLU A 62 13.18 39.82 -17.58
C GLU A 62 13.06 38.98 -16.32
N ILE A 63 12.11 38.03 -16.33
CA ILE A 63 11.87 37.12 -15.20
C ILE A 63 12.81 35.93 -15.32
N ASN A 64 13.54 35.65 -14.23
CA ASN A 64 14.40 34.49 -14.16
C ASN A 64 13.55 33.24 -13.90
N ILE A 65 13.31 32.46 -14.95
CA ILE A 65 12.57 31.20 -14.86
C ILE A 65 13.52 30.17 -14.26
N PHE A 66 13.21 29.68 -13.06
CA PHE A 66 13.94 28.56 -12.47
C PHE A 66 13.91 27.37 -13.42
N GLU A 67 15.09 26.93 -13.85
CA GLU A 67 15.22 25.74 -14.67
C GLU A 67 14.81 24.53 -13.82
N LEU A 68 13.68 23.93 -14.20
CA LEU A 68 13.19 22.73 -13.55
C LEU A 68 14.05 21.56 -14.02
N ASP A 69 14.73 20.92 -13.08
CA ASP A 69 15.48 19.69 -13.35
C ASP A 69 14.50 18.60 -13.83
N SER A 70 14.74 18.12 -15.05
CA SER A 70 13.88 17.14 -15.74
C SER A 70 14.65 15.88 -16.13
N GLU A 71 15.93 15.78 -15.76
CA GLU A 71 16.76 14.61 -16.05
C GLU A 71 16.33 13.41 -15.19
N ASP A 72 15.81 13.69 -13.99
CA ASP A 72 15.36 12.69 -13.05
C ASP A 72 13.92 12.22 -13.30
N LEU A 73 13.60 11.00 -12.82
CA LEU A 73 12.25 10.40 -12.88
C LEU A 73 11.23 11.12 -11.98
N THR A 74 11.64 12.20 -11.30
CA THR A 74 10.85 12.99 -10.37
C THR A 74 11.07 14.48 -10.64
N LEU A 75 9.99 15.25 -10.61
CA LEU A 75 9.98 16.69 -10.79
C LEU A 75 9.52 17.36 -9.49
N THR A 76 10.37 18.19 -8.88
CA THR A 76 10.01 19.04 -7.75
C THR A 76 9.50 20.39 -8.26
N LEU A 77 8.26 20.74 -7.93
CA LEU A 77 7.68 22.05 -8.26
C LEU A 77 8.18 23.13 -7.30
N SER A 78 8.07 24.39 -7.72
CA SER A 78 8.31 25.56 -6.85
C SER A 78 7.39 25.63 -5.63
N SER A 79 6.27 24.91 -5.65
CA SER A 79 5.39 24.72 -4.49
C SER A 79 5.91 23.70 -3.46
N GLY A 80 7.00 23.00 -3.76
CA GLY A 80 7.56 21.91 -2.95
C GLY A 80 6.92 20.54 -3.20
N ALA A 81 5.92 20.44 -4.08
CA ALA A 81 5.32 19.16 -4.45
C ALA A 81 6.23 18.35 -5.38
N THR A 82 6.39 17.06 -5.11
CA THR A 82 7.13 16.11 -5.96
C THR A 82 6.16 15.33 -6.87
N ILE A 83 6.27 15.55 -8.17
CA ILE A 83 5.54 14.79 -9.19
C ILE A 83 6.46 13.71 -9.75
N VAL A 84 5.89 12.55 -10.09
CA VAL A 84 6.64 11.38 -10.55
C VAL A 84 6.32 11.10 -12.01
N HIS A 85 7.30 10.61 -12.76
CA HIS A 85 7.13 10.23 -14.16
C HIS A 85 6.17 9.04 -14.35
N ARG A 86 5.42 9.04 -15.47
CA ARG A 86 4.41 8.02 -15.82
C ARG A 86 4.95 6.59 -15.85
N THR A 87 6.25 6.39 -16.09
CA THR A 87 6.87 5.06 -16.13
C THR A 87 6.87 4.38 -14.77
N LEU A 88 6.88 5.14 -13.68
CA LEU A 88 6.87 4.61 -12.32
C LEU A 88 5.46 4.31 -11.81
N PHE A 89 4.42 4.59 -12.60
CA PHE A 89 3.03 4.42 -12.20
C PHE A 89 2.70 3.01 -11.68
N THR A 90 3.30 1.99 -12.28
CA THR A 90 3.14 0.58 -11.85
C THR A 90 3.64 0.37 -10.43
N TYR A 91 4.78 0.98 -10.07
CA TYR A 91 5.36 0.89 -8.73
C TYR A 91 4.58 1.72 -7.71
N TYR A 92 4.16 2.92 -8.08
CA TYR A 92 3.40 3.80 -7.18
C TYR A 92 1.96 3.32 -6.93
N LYS A 93 1.41 2.49 -7.82
CA LYS A 93 0.13 1.80 -7.60
C LYS A 93 0.25 0.59 -6.67
N GLN A 94 1.45 0.07 -6.44
CA GLN A 94 1.63 -1.10 -5.59
C GLN A 94 1.37 -0.72 -4.15
N HIS A 95 0.40 -1.41 -3.55
CA HIS A 95 0.17 -1.39 -2.12
C HIS A 95 0.92 -2.60 -1.57
N TYR A 96 2.15 -2.39 -1.12
CA TYR A 96 2.78 -3.37 -0.26
C TYR A 96 1.96 -3.43 1.03
N GLY A 97 1.63 -4.64 1.49
CA GLY A 97 1.12 -4.79 2.85
C GLY A 97 2.07 -4.08 3.80
N ASN A 98 1.56 -3.57 4.94
CA ASN A 98 2.42 -3.08 6.01
C ASN A 98 3.55 -4.07 6.13
N LYS A 99 4.82 -3.64 5.89
CA LYS A 99 6.00 -4.49 6.14
C LYS A 99 5.66 -5.15 7.45
N ASP A 100 5.40 -6.45 7.41
CA ASP A 100 4.91 -7.13 8.57
C ASP A 100 5.97 -6.79 9.61
N THR A 101 5.65 -5.90 10.56
CA THR A 101 6.03 -6.15 11.92
C THR A 101 5.55 -7.57 12.02
N VAL A 102 6.49 -8.51 11.97
CA VAL A 102 6.18 -9.91 12.15
C VAL A 102 5.62 -9.85 13.54
N VAL A 103 4.31 -9.64 13.63
CA VAL A 103 3.53 -9.85 14.81
C VAL A 103 3.75 -11.31 14.90
N ALA A 104 4.79 -11.67 15.64
CA ALA A 104 5.05 -12.99 16.07
C ALA A 104 3.77 -13.28 16.79
N LYS A 105 2.80 -13.84 16.05
CA LYS A 105 1.69 -14.58 16.61
C LYS A 105 2.44 -15.69 17.30
N ARG A 106 2.87 -15.39 18.53
CA ARG A 106 3.55 -16.26 19.48
C ARG A 106 2.48 -17.23 19.92
N ASN A 107 1.96 -17.97 18.96
CA ASN A 107 1.23 -19.18 19.21
C ASN A 107 2.32 -20.07 19.78
N LYS A 108 2.47 -20.09 21.11
CA LYS A 108 3.45 -20.93 21.81
C LYS A 108 3.36 -22.37 21.28
N ILE A 109 2.15 -22.77 20.88
CA ILE A 109 1.81 -24.01 20.18
C ILE A 109 2.59 -24.19 18.86
N SER A 110 2.72 -23.19 17.98
CA SER A 110 3.47 -23.35 16.73
C SER A 110 4.96 -23.54 16.98
N LYS A 111 5.53 -22.84 17.96
CA LYS A 111 6.93 -23.02 18.39
C LYS A 111 7.17 -24.40 18.97
N VAL A 112 6.26 -24.87 19.82
CA VAL A 112 6.31 -26.20 20.42
C VAL A 112 6.17 -27.28 19.33
N LEU A 113 5.24 -27.14 18.40
CA LEU A 113 5.07 -28.07 17.27
C LEU A 113 6.27 -28.05 16.32
N SER A 114 6.90 -26.90 16.07
CA SER A 114 8.11 -26.83 15.25
C SER A 114 9.30 -27.49 15.93
N THR A 115 9.47 -27.34 17.25
CA THR A 115 10.52 -28.03 18.00
C THR A 115 10.30 -29.55 17.99
N TYR A 116 9.06 -29.98 18.13
CA TYR A 116 8.69 -31.40 18.08
C TYR A 116 8.90 -32.02 16.69
N ARG A 117 8.57 -31.29 15.62
CA ARG A 117 8.89 -31.72 14.24
C ARG A 117 10.40 -31.77 13.99
N ALA A 118 11.15 -30.80 14.50
CA ALA A 118 12.62 -30.76 14.37
C ALA A 118 13.31 -31.89 15.15
N LEU A 119 12.74 -32.32 16.28
CA LEU A 119 13.20 -33.48 17.06
C LEU A 119 12.87 -34.84 16.39
N GLY A 120 12.25 -34.83 15.21
CA GLY A 120 12.02 -36.03 14.41
C GLY A 120 10.68 -36.72 14.66
N TRP A 121 9.69 -36.05 15.27
CA TRP A 121 8.35 -36.62 15.43
C TRP A 121 7.68 -36.79 14.06
N LYS A 122 7.56 -38.04 13.59
CA LYS A 122 6.95 -38.40 12.29
C LYS A 122 5.48 -38.78 12.46
N GLU A 123 4.67 -38.61 11.41
CA GLU A 123 3.24 -38.94 11.41
C GLU A 123 2.95 -40.43 11.74
N THR A 124 3.88 -41.32 11.46
CA THR A 124 3.82 -42.76 11.78
C THR A 124 3.77 -43.05 13.28
N GLU A 125 4.29 -42.15 14.12
CA GLU A 125 4.28 -42.31 15.58
C GLU A 125 2.96 -41.84 16.22
N LYS A 126 2.05 -41.23 15.44
CA LYS A 126 0.76 -40.74 15.94
C LYS A 126 -0.13 -41.89 16.40
N GLU A 127 -0.17 -43.00 15.66
CA GLU A 127 -0.96 -44.17 16.05
C GLU A 127 -0.43 -44.86 17.30
N ILE A 128 0.91 -44.90 17.44
CA ILE A 128 1.59 -45.45 18.62
C ILE A 128 1.33 -44.54 19.83
N ALA A 129 1.36 -43.22 19.65
CA ALA A 129 1.03 -42.26 20.70
C ALA A 129 -0.44 -42.38 21.15
N VAL A 130 -1.37 -42.57 20.22
CA VAL A 130 -2.80 -42.77 20.55
C VAL A 130 -3.02 -44.08 21.31
N ARG A 131 -2.38 -45.18 20.89
CA ARG A 131 -2.42 -46.45 21.63
C ARG A 131 -1.83 -46.30 23.04
N LYS A 132 -0.63 -45.74 23.17
CA LYS A 132 0.00 -45.47 24.47
C LYS A 132 -0.88 -44.59 25.38
N ALA A 133 -1.55 -43.58 24.84
CA ALA A 133 -2.46 -42.73 25.61
C ALA A 133 -3.68 -43.49 26.16
N LYS A 134 -4.26 -44.40 25.35
CA LYS A 134 -5.34 -45.29 25.79
C LYS A 134 -4.88 -46.24 26.90
N ASP A 135 -3.70 -46.84 26.73
CA ASP A 135 -3.12 -47.77 27.70
C ASP A 135 -2.82 -47.07 29.03
N ILE A 136 -2.22 -45.88 29.01
CA ILE A 136 -1.96 -45.06 30.21
C ILE A 136 -3.28 -44.73 30.92
N ARG A 137 -4.33 -44.37 30.17
CA ARG A 137 -5.64 -44.07 30.75
C ARG A 137 -6.25 -45.29 31.44
N TYR A 138 -6.18 -46.46 30.80
CA TYR A 138 -6.66 -47.71 31.38
C TYR A 138 -5.86 -48.10 32.64
N MET A 139 -4.53 -48.03 32.57
CA MET A 139 -3.65 -48.33 33.70
C MET A 139 -3.92 -47.41 34.89
N ARG A 140 -4.13 -46.10 34.66
CA ARG A 140 -4.52 -45.15 35.72
C ARG A 140 -5.86 -45.51 36.36
N ALA A 141 -6.84 -45.93 35.57
CA ALA A 141 -8.16 -46.34 36.08
C ALA A 141 -8.08 -47.62 36.93
N VAL A 142 -7.24 -48.58 36.53
CA VAL A 142 -6.99 -49.80 37.31
C VAL A 142 -6.29 -49.46 38.63
N GLN A 143 -5.23 -48.65 38.56
CA GLN A 143 -4.49 -48.20 39.74
C GLN A 143 -5.39 -47.44 40.73
N SER A 144 -6.20 -46.49 40.25
CA SER A 144 -7.10 -45.72 41.12
C SER A 144 -8.17 -46.59 41.78
N LYS A 145 -8.74 -47.55 41.05
CA LYS A 145 -9.70 -48.53 41.59
C LYS A 145 -9.07 -49.39 42.68
N MET A 146 -7.83 -49.83 42.47
CA MET A 146 -7.12 -50.68 43.41
C MET A 146 -6.72 -49.89 44.67
N ALA A 147 -6.25 -48.66 44.50
CA ALA A 147 -5.94 -47.74 45.59
C ALA A 147 -7.18 -47.45 46.46
N MET A 148 -8.34 -47.17 45.84
CA MET A 148 -9.60 -46.96 46.56
C MET A 148 -10.02 -48.18 47.37
N ARG A 149 -9.99 -49.38 46.76
CA ARG A 149 -10.34 -50.63 47.45
C ARG A 149 -9.43 -50.90 48.65
N LEU A 150 -8.15 -50.64 48.49
CA LEU A 150 -7.17 -50.79 49.56
C LEU A 150 -7.43 -49.77 50.68
N GLY A 151 -7.69 -48.51 50.33
CA GLY A 151 -8.05 -47.43 51.27
C GLY A 151 -9.31 -47.73 52.10
N VAL A 152 -10.36 -48.27 51.49
CA VAL A 152 -11.58 -48.66 52.23
C VAL A 152 -11.29 -49.81 53.20
N LYS A 153 -10.47 -50.79 52.81
CA LYS A 153 -10.06 -51.88 53.70
C LYS A 153 -9.20 -51.38 54.87
N THR A 154 -8.35 -50.38 54.65
CA THR A 154 -7.51 -49.79 55.70
C THR A 154 -8.30 -49.10 56.81
N ASN A 155 -9.54 -48.67 56.57
CA ASN A 155 -10.39 -48.13 57.64
C ASN A 155 -10.61 -49.12 58.79
N LYS A 156 -10.58 -50.43 58.53
CA LYS A 156 -10.70 -51.47 59.56
C LYS A 156 -9.42 -51.66 60.39
N LEU A 157 -8.31 -51.04 60.02
CA LEU A 157 -7.02 -51.18 60.72
C LEU A 157 -6.84 -50.15 61.86
N GLN A 158 -7.87 -49.37 62.18
CA GLN A 158 -7.87 -48.44 63.32
C GLN A 158 -8.00 -49.22 64.64
N LYS A 159 -6.90 -49.80 65.13
CA LYS A 159 -6.86 -50.68 66.31
C LYS A 159 -7.36 -50.03 67.62
N HIS A 160 -7.24 -48.72 67.75
CA HIS A 160 -7.61 -47.95 68.95
C HIS A 160 -8.56 -46.81 68.61
N PHE A 161 -9.60 -47.10 67.82
CA PHE A 161 -10.63 -46.11 67.49
C PHE A 161 -11.46 -45.75 68.74
N ARG A 162 -11.54 -44.45 69.08
CA ARG A 162 -12.32 -43.92 70.20
C ARG A 162 -13.48 -43.07 69.67
N PRO A 163 -14.75 -43.46 69.85
CA PRO A 163 -15.88 -42.61 69.47
C PRO A 163 -15.91 -41.35 70.34
N GLN A 164 -16.23 -40.20 69.73
CA GLN A 164 -16.27 -38.90 70.43
C GLN A 164 -17.61 -38.60 71.08
N VAL A 165 -18.70 -39.20 70.57
CA VAL A 165 -20.06 -39.00 71.07
C VAL A 165 -20.63 -40.38 71.36
N ASN A 166 -20.98 -40.62 72.61
CA ASN A 166 -21.74 -41.80 73.04
C ASN A 166 -23.20 -41.37 73.14
N PHE A 167 -24.06 -41.95 72.33
CA PHE A 167 -25.51 -41.86 72.50
C PHE A 167 -25.97 -42.90 73.53
#